data_AF-A0A4Y1ZL18-F1
#
_entry.id   AF-A0A4Y1ZL18-F1
#
_cell.length_a   1.000
_cell.length_b   1.000
_cell.length_c   1.000
_cell.angle_alpha   90.00
_cell.angle_beta   90.00
_cell.angle_gamma   90.00
#
_symmetry.space_group_name_H-M   'P 1'
#
loop_
_entity.id
_entity.type
_entity.pdbx_description
1 polymer ?
#
loop_
_entity_poly.entity_id
_entity_poly.type
_entity_poly.pdbx_seq_one_letter_code
_entity_poly.pdbx_strand_id
1 'polypeptide(L)'
;MYAFGLVEIESYKKAENNAKKGLEINAKDAWSTHALAHVFEMEGRVDEGVTFLRNTAEDWKVCGLLACHNFWHWALYHIEKGESEAALDIFDSQVSERIKSGAMLDIVDSTSLLYRLELAGVNVGDRWKDVFDLCRPHFDDHILAFNDIHLLLSSVGSKNKDATNYLMSSLQEFM
;
A
#
# COMPACT_ATOMS: atom_id res chain seq x y z
N MET A 1 -4.00 -4.22 -16.60
CA MET A 1 -3.78 -2.80 -16.96
C MET A 1 -5.02 -2.07 -17.47
N TYR A 2 -5.74 -2.53 -18.50
CA TYR A 2 -6.89 -1.77 -19.03
C TYR A 2 -7.98 -1.44 -17.98
N ALA A 3 -8.33 -2.40 -17.13
CA ALA A 3 -9.30 -2.18 -16.06
C ALA A 3 -8.85 -1.10 -15.06
N PHE A 4 -7.56 -1.06 -14.71
CA PHE A 4 -7.01 -0.04 -13.84
C PHE A 4 -7.05 1.35 -14.51
N GLY A 5 -6.70 1.46 -15.80
CA GLY A 5 -6.87 2.73 -16.53
C GLY A 5 -8.32 3.22 -16.57
N LEU A 6 -9.31 2.33 -16.46
CA LEU A 6 -10.73 2.70 -16.31
C LEU A 6 -11.07 3.18 -14.89
N VAL A 7 -10.38 2.68 -13.85
CA VAL A 7 -10.48 3.19 -12.47
C VAL A 7 -10.02 4.65 -12.43
N GLU A 8 -8.87 4.95 -13.03
CA GLU A 8 -8.24 6.28 -13.05
C GLU A 8 -9.10 7.37 -13.71
N ILE A 9 -10.10 6.98 -14.50
CA ILE A 9 -11.06 7.90 -15.13
C ILE A 9 -12.48 7.74 -14.58
N GLU A 10 -12.60 7.20 -13.36
CA GLU A 10 -13.85 7.03 -12.61
C GLU A 10 -14.90 6.15 -13.32
N SER A 11 -14.46 5.31 -14.28
CA SER A 11 -15.35 4.40 -15.01
C SER A 11 -15.50 3.07 -14.29
N TYR A 12 -15.87 3.11 -13.00
CA TYR A 12 -15.83 1.97 -12.08
C TYR A 12 -16.61 0.77 -12.59
N LYS A 13 -17.81 0.96 -13.15
CA LYS A 13 -18.58 -0.17 -13.67
C LYS A 13 -17.90 -0.88 -14.85
N LYS A 14 -17.23 -0.11 -15.72
CA LYS A 14 -16.45 -0.69 -16.82
C LYS A 14 -15.19 -1.35 -16.30
N ALA A 15 -14.51 -0.73 -15.33
CA ALA A 15 -13.34 -1.30 -14.67
C ALA A 15 -13.67 -2.66 -14.05
N GLU A 16 -14.74 -2.73 -13.25
CA GLU A 16 -15.21 -3.95 -12.59
C GLU A 16 -15.45 -5.08 -13.60
N ASN A 17 -16.22 -4.79 -14.66
CA ASN A 17 -16.55 -5.78 -15.68
C ASN A 17 -15.31 -6.30 -16.42
N ASN A 18 -14.34 -5.42 -16.72
CA ASN A 18 -13.12 -5.82 -17.42
C ASN A 18 -12.14 -6.58 -16.51
N ALA A 19 -12.02 -6.18 -15.24
CA ALA A 19 -11.20 -6.88 -14.28
C ALA A 19 -11.73 -8.29 -13.99
N LYS A 20 -13.06 -8.45 -13.81
CA LYS A 20 -13.69 -9.77 -13.65
C LYS A 20 -13.43 -10.68 -14.85
N LYS A 21 -13.57 -10.18 -16.08
CA LYS A 21 -13.18 -10.92 -17.29
C LYS A 21 -11.70 -11.32 -17.30
N GLY A 22 -10.81 -10.45 -16.82
CA GLY A 22 -9.39 -10.76 -16.67
C GLY A 22 -9.17 -11.95 -15.73
N LEU A 23 -9.85 -11.96 -14.59
CA LEU A 23 -9.77 -13.04 -13.60
C LEU A 23 -10.43 -14.34 -14.07
N GLU A 24 -11.51 -14.27 -14.87
CA GLU A 24 -12.11 -15.44 -15.51
C GLU A 24 -11.11 -16.15 -16.46
N ILE A 25 -10.26 -15.37 -17.15
CA ILE A 25 -9.23 -15.89 -18.05
C ILE A 25 -8.01 -16.38 -17.26
N ASN A 26 -7.58 -15.60 -16.26
CA ASN A 26 -6.44 -15.91 -15.41
C ASN A 26 -6.69 -15.41 -13.97
N ALA A 27 -7.07 -16.33 -13.09
CA ALA A 27 -7.33 -16.02 -11.68
C ALA A 27 -6.12 -15.39 -10.97
N LYS A 28 -4.89 -15.68 -11.43
CA LYS A 28 -3.64 -15.17 -10.84
C LYS A 28 -3.25 -13.77 -11.34
N ASP A 29 -4.09 -13.11 -12.14
CA ASP A 29 -3.83 -11.75 -12.60
C ASP A 29 -4.01 -10.75 -11.44
N ALA A 30 -2.93 -10.50 -10.71
CA ALA A 30 -2.92 -9.57 -9.59
C ALA A 30 -3.24 -8.13 -9.99
N TRP A 31 -3.04 -7.73 -11.25
CA TRP A 31 -3.45 -6.41 -11.73
C TRP A 31 -4.97 -6.28 -11.85
N SER A 32 -5.66 -7.36 -12.25
CA SER A 32 -7.13 -7.38 -12.26
C SER A 32 -7.69 -7.43 -10.83
N THR A 33 -7.02 -8.14 -9.92
CA THR A 33 -7.34 -8.09 -8.47
C THR A 33 -7.20 -6.67 -7.92
N HIS A 34 -6.08 -6.01 -8.20
CA HIS A 34 -5.81 -4.63 -7.80
C HIS A 34 -6.86 -3.65 -8.34
N ALA A 35 -7.22 -3.76 -9.63
CA ALA A 35 -8.27 -2.92 -10.20
C ALA A 35 -9.63 -3.12 -9.52
N LEU A 36 -9.98 -4.36 -9.14
CA LEU A 36 -11.19 -4.62 -8.36
C LEU A 36 -11.11 -4.07 -6.94
N ALA A 37 -9.94 -4.14 -6.29
CA ALA A 37 -9.74 -3.53 -4.99
C ALA A 37 -10.10 -2.04 -5.04
N HIS A 38 -9.49 -1.28 -5.97
CA HIS A 38 -9.88 0.11 -6.15
C HIS A 38 -11.37 0.32 -6.46
N VAL A 39 -12.00 -0.51 -7.29
CA VAL A 39 -13.46 -0.39 -7.53
C VAL A 39 -14.25 -0.51 -6.22
N PHE A 40 -13.93 -1.50 -5.38
CA PHE A 40 -14.62 -1.67 -4.10
C PHE A 40 -14.35 -0.51 -3.14
N GLU A 41 -13.13 0.01 -3.11
CA GLU A 41 -12.74 1.19 -2.33
C GLU A 41 -13.53 2.43 -2.78
N MET A 42 -13.47 2.77 -4.07
CA MET A 42 -14.04 4.00 -4.61
C MET A 42 -15.58 4.01 -4.60
N GLU A 43 -16.22 2.84 -4.65
CA GLU A 43 -17.68 2.71 -4.53
C GLU A 43 -18.15 2.49 -3.08
N GLY A 44 -17.26 2.50 -2.08
CA GLY A 44 -17.61 2.30 -0.66
C GLY A 44 -18.09 0.88 -0.34
N ARG A 45 -17.79 -0.11 -1.19
CA ARG A 45 -18.19 -1.52 -1.10
C ARG A 45 -17.19 -2.33 -0.29
N VAL A 46 -16.83 -1.82 0.89
CA VAL A 46 -15.70 -2.30 1.70
C VAL A 46 -15.82 -3.78 2.09
N ASP A 47 -17.01 -4.23 2.51
CA ASP A 47 -17.24 -5.65 2.88
C ASP A 47 -17.10 -6.61 1.69
N GLU A 48 -17.48 -6.17 0.49
CA GLU A 48 -17.26 -6.93 -0.74
C GLU A 48 -15.75 -7.01 -1.06
N GLY A 49 -15.03 -5.90 -0.89
CA GLY A 49 -13.58 -5.84 -1.07
C GLY A 49 -12.82 -6.79 -0.13
N VAL A 50 -13.14 -6.79 1.17
CA VAL A 50 -12.56 -7.72 2.16
C VAL A 50 -12.87 -9.17 1.77
N THR A 51 -14.12 -9.47 1.45
CA THR A 51 -14.54 -10.83 1.08
C THR A 51 -13.81 -11.31 -0.18
N PHE A 52 -13.70 -10.44 -1.18
CA PHE A 52 -13.01 -10.73 -2.43
C PHE A 52 -11.52 -11.02 -2.20
N LEU A 53 -10.78 -10.10 -1.56
CA LEU A 53 -9.34 -10.25 -1.35
C LEU A 53 -9.02 -11.48 -0.49
N ARG A 54 -9.82 -11.74 0.55
CA ARG A 54 -9.67 -12.93 1.38
C ARG A 54 -9.86 -14.22 0.60
N ASN A 55 -10.93 -14.32 -0.18
CA ASN A 55 -11.30 -15.57 -0.84
C ASN A 55 -10.38 -15.91 -2.01
N THR A 56 -9.72 -14.92 -2.61
CA THR A 56 -8.82 -15.11 -3.76
C THR A 56 -7.34 -14.97 -3.39
N ALA A 57 -7.00 -14.87 -2.10
CA ALA A 57 -5.66 -14.61 -1.62
C ALA A 57 -4.59 -15.54 -2.21
N GLU A 58 -4.88 -16.83 -2.32
CA GLU A 58 -3.95 -17.82 -2.89
C GLU A 58 -3.60 -17.57 -4.36
N ASP A 59 -4.50 -16.91 -5.11
CA ASP A 59 -4.31 -16.65 -6.54
C ASP A 59 -3.40 -15.44 -6.77
N TRP A 60 -3.60 -14.34 -6.05
CA TRP A 60 -2.87 -13.10 -6.30
C TRP A 60 -1.62 -12.92 -5.42
N LYS A 61 -1.51 -13.59 -4.26
CA LYS A 61 -0.35 -13.41 -3.34
C LYS A 61 0.98 -13.89 -3.90
N VAL A 62 0.94 -14.71 -4.95
CA VAL A 62 2.13 -15.22 -5.65
C VAL A 62 2.76 -14.17 -6.57
N CYS A 63 2.04 -13.09 -6.90
CA CYS A 63 2.57 -12.01 -7.72
C CYS A 63 3.45 -11.09 -6.88
N GLY A 64 4.77 -11.22 -7.02
CA GLY A 64 5.72 -10.41 -6.23
C GLY A 64 5.50 -8.91 -6.33
N LEU A 65 5.14 -8.39 -7.52
CA LEU A 65 5.00 -6.95 -7.75
C LEU A 65 3.78 -6.31 -7.07
N LEU A 66 2.66 -7.02 -6.96
CA LEU A 66 1.40 -6.45 -6.49
C LEU A 66 0.83 -7.12 -5.24
N ALA A 67 1.45 -8.19 -4.75
CA ALA A 67 0.93 -8.86 -3.57
C ALA A 67 0.96 -7.95 -2.33
N CYS A 68 2.04 -7.20 -2.10
CA CYS A 68 2.11 -6.24 -0.99
C CYS A 68 1.00 -5.20 -1.12
N HIS A 69 0.86 -4.62 -2.30
CA HIS A 69 -0.14 -3.60 -2.59
C HIS A 69 -1.59 -4.09 -2.42
N ASN A 70 -1.89 -5.32 -2.82
CA ASN A 70 -3.20 -5.91 -2.57
C ASN A 70 -3.46 -6.18 -1.07
N PHE A 71 -2.43 -6.56 -0.30
CA PHE A 71 -2.55 -6.63 1.17
C PHE A 71 -2.71 -5.24 1.79
N TRP A 72 -2.07 -4.21 1.25
CA TRP A 72 -2.24 -2.83 1.67
C TRP A 72 -3.69 -2.36 1.52
N HIS A 73 -4.32 -2.58 0.36
CA HIS A 73 -5.76 -2.31 0.19
C HIS A 73 -6.64 -3.09 1.18
N TRP A 74 -6.31 -4.36 1.41
CA TRP A 74 -7.05 -5.16 2.39
C TRP A 74 -6.95 -4.55 3.80
N ALA A 75 -5.77 -4.12 4.22
CA ALA A 75 -5.61 -3.43 5.50
C ALA A 75 -6.39 -2.11 5.54
N LEU A 76 -6.42 -1.34 4.45
CA LEU A 76 -7.22 -0.11 4.38
C LEU A 76 -8.71 -0.36 4.59
N TYR A 77 -9.26 -1.45 4.05
CA TYR A 77 -10.66 -1.81 4.30
C TYR A 77 -10.94 -2.06 5.78
N HIS A 78 -10.01 -2.69 6.48
CA HIS A 78 -10.14 -2.88 7.92
C HIS A 78 -10.03 -1.56 8.69
N ILE A 79 -9.18 -0.61 8.26
CA ILE A 79 -9.14 0.74 8.83
C ILE A 79 -10.48 1.47 8.65
N GLU A 80 -11.04 1.46 7.44
CA GLU A 80 -12.33 2.10 7.12
C GLU A 80 -13.47 1.54 7.99
N LYS A 81 -13.42 0.25 8.32
CA LYS A 81 -14.39 -0.41 9.21
C LYS A 81 -14.13 -0.18 10.70
N GLY A 82 -13.04 0.48 11.08
CA GLY A 82 -12.60 0.61 12.46
C GLY A 82 -12.06 -0.70 13.07
N GLU A 83 -11.73 -1.68 12.24
CA GLU A 83 -11.17 -2.99 12.62
C GLU A 83 -9.63 -2.92 12.67
N SER A 84 -9.10 -2.03 13.51
CA SER A 84 -7.67 -1.68 13.53
C SER A 84 -6.74 -2.85 13.84
N GLU A 85 -7.16 -3.80 14.68
CA GLU A 85 -6.38 -5.00 14.98
C GLU A 85 -6.19 -5.87 13.74
N ALA A 86 -7.22 -6.02 12.91
CA ALA A 86 -7.11 -6.79 11.66
C ALA A 86 -6.18 -6.11 10.65
N ALA A 87 -6.19 -4.78 10.59
CA ALA A 87 -5.26 -4.02 9.77
C ALA A 87 -3.80 -4.18 10.24
N LEU A 88 -3.56 -4.17 11.56
CA LEU A 88 -2.25 -4.43 12.15
C LEU A 88 -1.77 -5.87 11.89
N ASP A 89 -2.66 -6.86 12.01
CA ASP A 89 -2.33 -8.26 11.71
C ASP A 89 -1.89 -8.44 10.25
N ILE A 90 -2.53 -7.74 9.30
CA ILE A 90 -2.10 -7.74 7.89
C ILE A 90 -0.75 -7.04 7.74
N PHE A 91 -0.54 -5.90 8.41
CA PHE A 91 0.76 -5.23 8.40
C PHE A 91 1.87 -6.17 8.87
N ASP A 92 1.70 -6.77 10.05
CA ASP A 92 2.70 -7.61 10.69
C ASP A 92 2.96 -8.89 9.90
N SER A 93 1.92 -9.57 9.44
CA SER A 93 2.07 -10.87 8.80
C SER A 93 2.41 -10.82 7.31
N GLN A 94 2.12 -9.73 6.60
CA GLN A 94 2.29 -9.64 5.15
C GLN A 94 3.15 -8.45 4.72
N VAL A 95 2.77 -7.23 5.09
CA VAL A 95 3.42 -6.01 4.58
C VAL A 95 4.85 -5.88 5.11
N SER A 96 5.05 -6.16 6.40
CA SER A 96 6.37 -6.11 7.06
C SER A 96 7.37 -7.14 6.53
N GLU A 97 6.90 -8.26 5.99
CA GLU A 97 7.75 -9.26 5.34
C GLU A 97 8.08 -8.84 3.90
N ARG A 98 7.09 -8.30 3.17
CA ARG A 98 7.22 -7.97 1.75
C ARG A 98 8.10 -6.75 1.50
N ILE A 99 8.07 -5.75 2.37
CA ILE A 99 8.96 -4.57 2.29
C ILE A 99 10.46 -4.96 2.22
N LYS A 100 10.84 -6.13 2.74
CA LYS A 100 12.23 -6.64 2.67
C LYS A 100 12.69 -6.93 1.23
N SER A 101 11.78 -6.94 0.25
CA SER A 101 12.12 -6.99 -1.17
C SER A 101 12.95 -5.78 -1.62
N GLY A 102 12.84 -4.64 -0.90
CA GLY A 102 13.42 -3.36 -1.29
C GLY A 102 12.72 -2.70 -2.48
N ALA A 103 11.62 -3.28 -2.97
CA ALA A 103 10.84 -2.65 -4.03
C ALA A 103 10.20 -1.37 -3.50
N MET A 104 10.34 -0.27 -4.24
CA MET A 104 9.83 1.04 -3.81
C MET A 104 8.31 1.03 -3.59
N LEU A 105 7.55 0.22 -4.35
CA LEU A 105 6.11 0.06 -4.13
C LEU A 105 5.81 -0.53 -2.74
N ASP A 106 6.56 -1.55 -2.32
CA ASP A 106 6.36 -2.17 -1.00
C ASP A 106 6.75 -1.20 0.14
N ILE A 107 7.74 -0.32 -0.10
CA ILE A 107 8.16 0.75 0.83
C ILE A 107 7.05 1.80 0.99
N VAL A 108 6.51 2.30 -0.13
CA VAL A 108 5.42 3.29 -0.06
C VAL A 108 4.18 2.69 0.57
N ASP A 109 3.84 1.43 0.28
CA ASP A 109 2.71 0.73 0.91
C ASP A 109 2.88 0.66 2.43
N SER A 110 4.05 0.26 2.90
CA SER A 110 4.34 0.10 4.32
C SER A 110 4.26 1.42 5.09
N THR A 111 4.92 2.46 4.58
CA THR A 111 4.92 3.80 5.19
C THR A 111 3.51 4.42 5.16
N SER A 112 2.81 4.27 4.04
CA SER A 112 1.44 4.72 3.82
C SER A 112 0.44 4.08 4.81
N LEU A 113 0.58 2.78 5.07
CA LEU A 113 -0.29 2.04 5.99
C LEU A 113 -0.04 2.43 7.45
N LEU A 114 1.22 2.47 7.90
CA LEU A 114 1.54 2.88 9.27
C LEU A 114 1.04 4.29 9.56
N TYR A 115 1.25 5.22 8.63
CA TYR A 115 0.79 6.59 8.80
C TYR A 115 -0.75 6.68 8.90
N ARG A 116 -1.49 5.92 8.08
CA ARG A 116 -2.97 5.89 8.16
C ARG A 116 -3.48 5.26 9.45
N LEU A 117 -2.81 4.23 9.97
CA LEU A 117 -3.13 3.65 11.27
C LEU A 117 -2.97 4.69 12.38
N GLU A 118 -1.88 5.45 12.39
CA GLU A 118 -1.71 6.54 13.36
C GLU A 118 -2.76 7.65 13.22
N LEU A 119 -3.12 8.03 11.98
CA LEU A 119 -4.21 8.98 11.74
C LEU A 119 -5.56 8.48 12.26
N ALA A 120 -5.79 7.16 12.21
CA ALA A 120 -6.96 6.51 12.80
C ALA A 120 -6.88 6.37 14.34
N GLY A 121 -5.83 6.90 14.99
CA GLY A 121 -5.63 6.85 16.43
C GLY A 121 -5.06 5.52 16.94
N VAL A 122 -4.55 4.66 16.06
CA VAL A 122 -3.98 3.36 16.40
C VAL A 122 -2.54 3.54 16.88
N ASN A 123 -2.19 2.89 17.99
CA ASN A 123 -0.80 2.82 18.43
C ASN A 123 -0.02 1.78 17.62
N VAL A 124 0.83 2.25 16.70
CA VAL A 124 1.65 1.38 15.84
C VAL A 124 2.91 0.83 16.53
N GLY A 125 3.20 1.22 17.77
CA GLY A 125 4.36 0.74 18.52
C GLY A 125 5.69 1.04 17.84
N ASP A 126 6.59 0.04 17.80
CA ASP A 126 7.94 0.21 17.27
C ASP A 126 8.06 -0.08 15.75
N ARG A 127 6.95 -0.34 15.05
CA ARG A 127 6.93 -0.75 13.63
C ARG A 127 7.61 0.23 12.68
N TRP A 128 7.60 1.52 13.03
CA TRP A 128 8.30 2.56 12.26
C TRP A 128 9.80 2.36 12.20
N LYS A 129 10.42 1.73 13.21
CA LYS A 129 11.87 1.53 13.27
C LYS A 129 12.34 0.66 12.10
N ASP A 130 11.70 -0.50 11.91
CA ASP A 130 12.06 -1.44 10.86
C ASP A 130 11.81 -0.86 9.46
N VAL A 131 10.68 -0.14 9.30
CA VAL A 131 10.35 0.56 8.05
C VAL A 131 11.36 1.66 7.75
N PHE A 132 11.75 2.48 8.75
CA PHE A 132 12.75 3.53 8.59
C PHE A 132 14.11 2.98 8.15
N ASP A 133 14.57 1.89 8.76
CA ASP A 133 15.87 1.30 8.42
C ASP A 133 15.92 0.83 6.95
N LEU A 134 14.78 0.37 6.40
CA LEU A 134 14.63 0.00 4.99
C LEU A 134 14.46 1.21 4.05
N CYS A 135 13.90 2.32 4.53
CA CYS A 135 13.74 3.55 3.74
C CYS A 135 15.04 4.35 3.63
N ARG A 136 15.83 4.41 4.70
CA ARG A 136 17.02 5.29 4.82
C ARG A 136 18.00 5.18 3.64
N PRO A 137 18.32 4.00 3.08
CA PRO A 137 19.23 3.89 1.93
C PRO A 137 18.77 4.65 0.66
N HIS A 138 17.48 5.01 0.59
CA HIS A 138 16.87 5.66 -0.58
C HIS A 138 16.73 7.18 -0.45
N PHE A 139 17.22 7.78 0.65
CA PHE A 139 16.98 9.21 0.93
C PHE A 139 17.63 10.16 -0.07
N ASP A 140 18.64 9.69 -0.81
CA ASP A 140 19.35 10.47 -1.83
C ASP A 140 18.86 10.16 -3.25
N ASP A 141 17.86 9.29 -3.43
CA ASP A 141 17.41 8.83 -4.75
C ASP A 141 16.74 9.96 -5.56
N HIS A 142 15.86 10.75 -4.93
CA HIS A 142 15.18 11.93 -5.49
C HIS A 142 14.58 11.74 -6.90
N ILE A 143 14.00 10.57 -7.16
CA ILE A 143 13.46 10.20 -8.47
C ILE A 143 12.03 10.72 -8.67
N LEU A 144 11.19 10.59 -7.63
CA LEU A 144 9.77 10.97 -7.66
C LEU A 144 9.39 11.57 -6.32
N ALA A 145 8.83 12.79 -6.33
CA ALA A 145 8.35 13.46 -5.13
C ALA A 145 7.33 12.63 -4.33
N PHE A 146 6.56 11.78 -5.01
CA PHE A 146 5.68 10.80 -4.37
C PHE A 146 6.45 9.85 -3.44
N ASN A 147 7.58 9.30 -3.90
CA ASN A 147 8.42 8.41 -3.09
C ASN A 147 9.09 9.20 -1.96
N ASP A 148 9.63 10.38 -2.26
CA ASP A 148 10.33 11.22 -1.27
C ASP A 148 9.44 11.56 -0.06
N ILE A 149 8.15 11.85 -0.28
CA ILE A 149 7.20 12.09 0.81
C ILE A 149 7.03 10.83 1.69
N HIS A 150 6.97 9.64 1.10
CA HIS A 150 6.83 8.39 1.85
C HIS A 150 8.11 8.04 2.64
N LEU A 151 9.28 8.29 2.03
CA LEU A 151 10.57 8.17 2.71
C LEU A 151 10.64 9.17 3.89
N LEU A 152 10.17 10.40 3.71
CA LEU A 152 10.08 11.40 4.77
C LEU A 152 9.16 10.95 5.90
N LEU A 153 7.97 10.40 5.59
CA LEU A 153 7.05 9.85 6.59
C LEU A 153 7.75 8.79 7.46
N SER A 154 8.61 7.95 6.90
CA SER A 154 9.37 6.96 7.70
C SER A 154 10.29 7.61 8.74
N SER A 155 10.93 8.74 8.41
CA SER A 155 11.77 9.48 9.36
C SER A 155 10.95 10.18 10.45
N VAL A 156 9.79 10.72 10.07
CA VAL A 156 8.87 11.41 10.99
C VAL A 156 8.25 10.40 11.95
N GLY A 157 7.73 9.28 11.44
CA GLY A 157 7.10 8.22 12.22
C GLY A 157 8.07 7.54 13.19
N SER A 158 9.33 7.34 12.76
CA SER A 158 10.41 6.86 13.65
C SER A 158 10.97 7.93 14.60
N LYS A 159 10.46 9.17 14.52
CA LYS A 159 10.86 10.33 15.34
C LYS A 159 12.35 10.69 15.18
N ASN A 160 12.93 10.37 14.04
CA ASN A 160 14.33 10.65 13.72
C ASN A 160 14.48 12.04 13.08
N LYS A 161 14.51 13.07 13.93
CA LYS A 161 14.58 14.48 13.50
C LYS A 161 15.78 14.79 12.61
N ASP A 162 16.92 14.18 12.88
CA ASP A 162 18.14 14.41 12.09
C ASP A 162 17.95 13.89 10.67
N ALA A 163 17.39 12.68 10.52
CA ALA A 163 17.07 12.11 9.21
C ALA A 163 15.96 12.91 8.48
N THR A 164 14.95 13.40 9.20
CA THR A 164 13.92 14.28 8.63
C THR A 164 14.53 15.57 8.09
N ASN A 165 15.36 16.24 8.87
CA ASN A 165 16.03 17.48 8.46
C ASN A 165 16.96 17.24 7.27
N TYR A 166 17.72 16.14 7.30
CA TYR A 166 18.59 15.74 6.22
C TYR A 166 17.81 15.61 4.90
N LEU A 167 16.75 14.80 4.88
CA LEU A 167 15.97 14.57 3.67
C LEU A 167 15.30 15.84 3.15
N MET A 168 14.80 16.69 4.05
CA MET A 168 14.24 17.99 3.66
C MET A 168 15.28 18.92 3.05
N SER A 169 16.51 18.94 3.59
CA SER A 169 17.61 19.73 3.04
C SER A 169 18.08 19.19 1.69
N SER A 170 18.25 17.87 1.54
CA SER A 170 18.69 17.28 0.28
C SER A 170 17.69 17.52 -0.86
N LEU A 171 16.38 17.46 -0.56
CA LEU A 171 15.33 17.83 -1.52
C LEU A 171 15.39 19.30 -1.94
N GLN A 172 15.70 20.21 -1.03
CA GLN A 172 15.85 21.64 -1.35
C GLN A 172 17.08 21.91 -2.21
N GLU A 173 18.17 21.18 -2.00
CA GLU A 173 19.40 21.31 -2.79
C GLU A 173 19.27 20.71 -4.20
N PHE A 174 18.39 19.71 -4.38
CA PHE A 174 18.16 19.07 -5.67
C PHE A 174 17.30 19.91 -6.64
N MET A 175 16.42 20.78 -6.13
CA MET A 175 15.53 21.65 -6.92
C MET A 175 16.24 22.89 -7.48
#